data_AF-A0AAV6TWJ2-F1
#
_entry.id   AF-A0AAV6TWJ2-F1
#
_cell.length_a   1.000
_cell.length_b   1.000
_cell.length_c   1.000
_cell.angle_alpha   90.00
_cell.angle_beta   90.00
_cell.angle_gamma   90.00
#
_symmetry.space_group_name_H-M   'P 1'
#
loop_
_entity.id
_entity.type
_entity.pdbx_description
1 polymer ?
#
loop_
_entity_poly.entity_id
_entity_poly.type
_entity_poly.pdbx_seq_one_letter_code
_entity_poly.pdbx_strand_id
1 'polypeptide(L)'
;MNQIEVAMSHWCYDLTPAAAHSFSFIAFGECIAVCSIRIKMSHTRKQVNCPIIGSPRELSSIVLPTREDILRHYNWIRLQKENAGQYKPKMCEIYEEIAAKVEQIWNKASVPVLHRVRIISLIKREHEKLLNLLKSYHGRKKNFNFQHKVQAFKKEANALFDVAACKCNDFELCHCEKSRKVPIKEQPFITDQISARVMAIGSVDLRTAQQLQKRASRKMRDLNLEARIAELQKSELATSTESLETSGEYVVVEEDAVVVDVDKDISLAEGSDGAKSLPSTSSTR
;
A
#
# COMPACT_ATOMS: atom_id res chain seq x y z
N MET A 1 -29.67 -31.19 -62.00
CA MET A 1 -30.35 -30.09 -61.29
C MET A 1 -30.39 -30.46 -59.82
N ASN A 2 -29.74 -29.62 -58.98
CA ASN A 2 -30.00 -29.24 -57.57
C ASN A 2 -30.89 -30.17 -56.70
N GLN A 3 -30.64 -30.43 -55.41
CA GLN A 3 -29.78 -29.81 -54.40
C GLN A 3 -29.70 -30.77 -53.20
N ILE A 4 -28.68 -30.58 -52.35
CA ILE A 4 -28.39 -31.33 -51.11
C ILE A 4 -28.94 -30.53 -49.92
N GLU A 5 -29.68 -31.17 -49.01
CA GLU A 5 -29.92 -30.70 -47.63
C GLU A 5 -29.50 -31.79 -46.64
N VAL A 6 -28.67 -31.41 -45.66
CA VAL A 6 -28.14 -32.24 -44.58
C VAL A 6 -28.90 -31.93 -43.30
N ALA A 7 -29.37 -32.97 -42.63
CA ALA A 7 -30.06 -32.91 -41.35
C ALA A 7 -29.09 -32.86 -40.15
N MET A 8 -29.39 -31.99 -39.18
CA MET A 8 -28.83 -32.00 -37.83
C MET A 8 -29.92 -31.59 -36.83
N SER A 9 -30.32 -32.49 -35.94
CA SER A 9 -30.82 -32.09 -34.61
C SER A 9 -31.03 -33.27 -33.65
N HIS A 10 -30.57 -33.02 -32.42
CA HIS A 10 -31.02 -33.52 -31.12
C HIS A 10 -30.44 -34.83 -30.57
N TRP A 11 -29.49 -34.66 -29.64
CA TRP A 11 -29.41 -35.47 -28.42
C TRP A 11 -29.20 -34.55 -27.20
N CYS A 12 -30.01 -34.79 -26.17
CA CYS A 12 -29.97 -34.21 -24.83
C CYS A 12 -28.64 -34.47 -24.11
N TYR A 13 -28.27 -33.61 -23.15
CA TYR A 13 -27.80 -34.04 -21.83
C TYR A 13 -28.02 -32.94 -20.78
N ASP A 14 -28.68 -33.31 -19.69
CA ASP A 14 -28.80 -32.60 -18.42
C ASP A 14 -27.45 -32.54 -17.69
N LEU A 15 -27.11 -31.41 -17.07
CA LEU A 15 -26.20 -31.36 -15.92
C LEU A 15 -26.26 -29.99 -15.19
N THR A 16 -26.52 -30.04 -13.88
CA THR A 16 -26.13 -29.05 -12.86
C THR A 16 -25.74 -29.83 -11.59
N PRO A 17 -25.11 -29.23 -10.56
CA PRO A 17 -23.93 -28.36 -10.58
C PRO A 17 -22.87 -28.85 -9.56
N ALA A 18 -21.58 -28.57 -9.78
CA ALA A 18 -20.57 -28.70 -8.73
C ALA A 18 -19.58 -27.54 -8.80
N ALA A 19 -19.37 -26.93 -7.63
CA ALA A 19 -18.72 -25.66 -7.42
C ALA A 19 -17.24 -25.65 -7.80
N ALA A 20 -16.89 -24.79 -8.76
CA ALA A 20 -15.53 -24.29 -8.94
C ALA A 20 -15.51 -22.84 -8.45
N HIS A 21 -14.70 -22.59 -7.42
CA HIS A 21 -14.36 -21.26 -6.96
C HIS A 21 -13.66 -20.49 -8.09
N SER A 22 -14.42 -19.69 -8.82
CA SER A 22 -13.91 -18.69 -9.73
C SER A 22 -13.28 -17.56 -8.90
N PHE A 23 -11.96 -17.49 -8.94
CA PHE A 23 -11.22 -16.28 -8.60
C PHE A 23 -11.74 -15.17 -9.52
N SER A 24 -12.57 -14.28 -8.98
CA SER A 24 -12.95 -13.05 -9.65
C SER A 24 -11.73 -12.15 -9.71
N PHE A 25 -11.03 -12.22 -10.85
CA PHE A 25 -10.20 -11.13 -11.32
C PHE A 25 -11.11 -9.90 -11.43
N ILE A 26 -11.03 -9.02 -10.43
CA ILE A 26 -11.64 -7.69 -10.52
C ILE A 26 -10.84 -6.98 -11.60
N ALA A 27 -11.39 -6.98 -12.81
CA ALA A 27 -11.01 -6.09 -13.87
C ALA A 27 -11.08 -4.66 -13.31
N PHE A 28 -9.93 -4.00 -13.19
CA PHE A 28 -9.84 -2.55 -13.00
C PHE A 28 -10.25 -1.87 -14.32
N GLY A 29 -11.53 -2.04 -14.69
CA GLY A 29 -12.21 -1.27 -15.70
C GLY A 29 -12.76 -0.01 -15.06
N GLU A 30 -12.14 1.12 -15.41
CA GLU A 30 -12.79 2.39 -15.77
C GLU A 30 -11.75 3.52 -15.64
N CYS A 31 -10.97 3.67 -16.71
CA CYS A 31 -10.37 4.95 -17.06
C CYS A 31 -11.51 5.93 -17.37
N ILE A 32 -12.06 6.55 -16.33
CA ILE A 32 -12.94 7.71 -16.49
C ILE A 32 -12.18 8.71 -17.37
N ALA A 33 -12.73 8.97 -18.55
CA ALA A 33 -12.28 9.99 -19.47
C ALA A 33 -12.41 11.35 -18.78
N VAL A 34 -11.38 11.74 -18.02
CA VAL A 34 -11.26 13.09 -17.50
C VAL A 34 -11.02 13.96 -18.72
N CYS A 35 -12.10 14.60 -19.18
CA CYS A 35 -12.08 15.66 -20.18
C CYS A 35 -10.85 16.52 -19.90
N SER A 36 -9.89 16.50 -20.84
CA SER A 36 -8.62 17.20 -20.73
C SER A 36 -8.89 18.70 -20.69
N ILE A 37 -9.14 19.21 -19.48
CA ILE A 37 -9.37 20.63 -19.25
C ILE A 37 -8.05 21.32 -19.55
N ARG A 38 -8.06 22.06 -20.65
CA ARG A 38 -7.00 22.98 -21.02
C ARG A 38 -7.01 24.12 -20.01
N ILE A 39 -6.35 23.92 -18.87
CA ILE A 39 -5.97 25.02 -18.00
C ILE A 39 -5.05 25.89 -18.86
N LYS A 40 -5.57 27.03 -19.34
CA LYS A 40 -4.75 28.06 -19.99
C LYS A 40 -3.86 28.67 -18.91
N MET A 41 -2.76 28.00 -18.63
CA MET A 41 -1.68 28.57 -17.84
C MET A 41 -1.02 29.62 -18.73
N SER A 42 -1.03 30.87 -18.32
CA SER A 42 -0.44 31.97 -19.09
C SER A 42 1.06 31.73 -19.23
N HIS A 43 1.52 31.39 -20.43
CA HIS A 43 2.93 31.29 -20.76
C HIS A 43 3.51 32.70 -20.95
N THR A 44 3.76 33.39 -19.85
CA THR A 44 4.86 34.36 -19.82
C THR A 44 6.15 33.57 -19.56
N ARG A 45 7.29 34.06 -20.06
CA ARG A 45 8.64 33.44 -20.00
C ARG A 45 9.16 33.09 -18.58
N LYS A 46 8.32 33.21 -17.54
CA LYS A 46 8.58 33.00 -16.12
C LYS A 46 7.47 32.12 -15.54
N GLN A 47 7.86 30.93 -15.07
CA GLN A 47 7.16 30.01 -14.17
C GLN A 47 5.63 29.86 -14.32
N VAL A 48 5.21 28.65 -14.69
CA VAL A 48 3.83 28.17 -14.61
C VAL A 48 3.38 28.16 -13.15
N ASN A 49 2.83 29.27 -12.66
CA ASN A 49 2.39 29.41 -11.27
C ASN A 49 0.90 29.05 -11.16
N CYS A 50 0.55 28.13 -10.25
CA CYS A 50 -0.85 27.81 -9.98
C CYS A 50 -1.45 28.89 -9.07
N PRO A 51 -2.59 29.51 -9.42
CA PRO A 51 -3.19 30.55 -8.60
C PRO A 51 -3.61 30.11 -7.19
N ILE A 52 -3.85 28.80 -7.01
CA ILE A 52 -4.33 28.23 -5.74
C ILE A 52 -3.17 27.77 -4.86
N ILE A 53 -2.31 26.89 -5.37
CA ILE A 53 -1.23 26.26 -4.58
C ILE A 53 0.12 26.95 -4.74
N GLY A 54 0.29 27.87 -5.69
CA GLY A 54 1.56 28.55 -5.94
C GLY A 54 2.49 27.83 -6.91
N SER A 55 3.78 28.14 -6.79
CA SER A 55 4.80 27.72 -7.76
C SER A 55 5.15 26.24 -7.67
N PRO A 56 5.53 25.60 -8.79
CA PRO A 56 6.03 24.23 -8.80
C PRO A 56 7.28 24.08 -7.92
N ARG A 57 7.35 23.01 -7.13
CA ARG A 57 8.46 22.76 -6.21
C ARG A 57 8.73 21.26 -6.09
N GLU A 58 10.01 20.89 -5.98
CA GLU A 58 10.40 19.50 -5.68
C GLU A 58 10.06 19.12 -4.22
N LEU A 59 9.71 17.85 -3.97
CA LEU A 59 9.51 17.35 -2.61
C LEU A 59 10.81 17.37 -1.81
N SER A 60 10.70 17.89 -0.59
CA SER A 60 11.77 17.82 0.40
C SER A 60 11.96 16.38 0.89
N SER A 61 13.21 15.96 1.11
CA SER A 61 13.54 14.65 1.68
C SER A 61 13.81 14.68 3.19
N ILE A 62 13.67 15.84 3.82
CA ILE A 62 13.95 16.05 5.24
C ILE A 62 12.69 16.23 6.09
N VAL A 63 11.52 16.43 5.48
CA VAL A 63 10.24 16.58 6.19
C VAL A 63 9.17 15.78 5.48
N LEU A 64 8.13 15.35 6.20
CA LEU A 64 7.04 14.61 5.56
C LEU A 64 6.17 15.57 4.73
N PRO A 65 5.79 15.19 3.50
CA PRO A 65 5.11 16.09 2.58
C PRO A 65 3.70 16.46 3.08
N THR A 66 3.32 17.73 2.91
CA THR A 66 1.92 18.15 2.98
C THR A 66 1.18 17.76 1.70
N ARG A 67 -0.15 17.84 1.70
CA ARG A 67 -0.92 17.65 0.46
C ARG A 67 -0.61 18.74 -0.56
N GLU A 68 -0.32 19.97 -0.10
CA GLU A 68 0.16 21.07 -0.94
C GLU A 68 1.49 20.74 -1.63
N ASP A 69 2.44 20.17 -0.90
CA ASP A 69 3.75 19.78 -1.45
C ASP A 69 3.59 18.74 -2.56
N ILE A 70 2.71 17.75 -2.38
CA ILE A 70 2.38 16.74 -3.41
C ILE A 70 1.90 17.41 -4.70
N LEU A 71 0.99 18.39 -4.58
CA LEU A 71 0.42 19.08 -5.74
C LEU A 71 1.43 20.02 -6.42
N ARG A 72 2.30 20.67 -5.64
CA ARG A 72 3.41 21.47 -6.19
C ARG A 72 4.43 20.59 -6.91
N HIS A 73 4.71 19.41 -6.38
CA HIS A 73 5.62 18.46 -7.00
C HIS A 73 5.05 17.84 -8.28
N TYR A 74 3.74 17.58 -8.31
CA TYR A 74 3.05 17.19 -9.53
C TYR A 74 3.30 18.20 -10.67
N ASN A 75 3.13 19.51 -10.39
CA ASN A 75 3.40 20.54 -11.39
C ASN A 75 4.88 20.61 -11.78
N TRP A 76 5.78 20.33 -10.84
CA TRP A 76 7.22 20.31 -11.09
C TRP A 76 7.61 19.17 -12.05
N ILE A 77 7.17 17.94 -11.77
CA ILE A 77 7.43 16.78 -12.66
C ILE A 77 6.83 17.02 -14.04
N ARG A 78 5.59 17.50 -14.09
CA ARG A 78 4.93 17.82 -15.35
C ARG A 78 5.75 18.81 -16.19
N LEU A 79 6.26 19.88 -15.56
CA LEU A 79 7.10 20.87 -16.24
C LEU A 79 8.44 20.27 -16.69
N GLN A 80 9.07 19.40 -15.89
CA GLN A 80 10.29 18.70 -16.28
C GLN A 80 10.07 17.85 -17.54
N LYS A 81 8.98 17.08 -17.59
CA LYS A 81 8.65 16.24 -18.75
C LYS A 81 8.30 17.09 -19.99
N GLU A 82 7.55 18.18 -19.83
CA GLU A 82 7.27 19.14 -20.91
C GLU A 82 8.57 19.76 -21.46
N ASN A 83 9.51 20.14 -20.58
CA ASN A 83 10.82 20.67 -20.98
C ASN A 83 11.73 19.63 -21.65
N ALA A 84 11.58 18.35 -21.30
CA ALA A 84 12.26 17.23 -21.95
C ALA A 84 11.65 16.87 -23.32
N GLY A 85 10.69 17.64 -23.82
CA GLY A 85 10.04 17.45 -25.12
C GLY A 85 8.87 16.46 -25.10
N GLN A 86 8.48 15.93 -23.93
CA GLN A 86 7.28 15.09 -23.82
C GLN A 86 6.03 15.96 -23.85
N TYR A 87 5.35 15.96 -24.99
CA TYR A 87 4.06 16.64 -25.14
C TYR A 87 2.98 15.93 -24.31
N LYS A 88 2.37 16.68 -23.36
CA LYS A 88 1.29 16.20 -22.48
C LYS A 88 1.63 14.85 -21.80
N PRO A 89 2.48 14.88 -20.76
CA PRO A 89 2.86 13.67 -20.06
C PRO A 89 1.64 12.96 -19.48
N LYS A 90 1.64 11.62 -19.48
CA LYS A 90 0.51 10.86 -18.95
C LYS A 90 0.40 11.08 -17.45
N MET A 91 -0.83 11.32 -16.99
CA MET A 91 -1.13 11.58 -15.58
C MET A 91 -0.69 10.42 -14.68
N CYS A 92 -0.93 9.18 -15.12
CA CYS A 92 -0.56 7.98 -14.37
C CYS A 92 0.94 7.89 -14.12
N GLU A 93 1.76 8.16 -15.14
CA GLU A 93 3.23 8.13 -15.04
C GLU A 93 3.71 9.17 -14.01
N ILE A 94 3.10 10.36 -13.99
CA ILE A 94 3.42 11.38 -12.97
C ILE A 94 3.02 10.90 -11.57
N TYR A 95 1.83 10.30 -11.40
CA TYR A 95 1.40 9.82 -10.09
C TYR A 95 2.29 8.70 -9.55
N GLU A 96 2.75 7.80 -10.41
CA GLU A 96 3.69 6.74 -10.05
C GLU A 96 5.03 7.29 -9.56
N GLU A 97 5.56 8.30 -10.27
CA GLU A 97 6.81 8.96 -9.91
C GLU A 97 6.71 9.67 -8.55
N ILE A 98 5.60 10.38 -8.31
CA ILE A 98 5.33 11.00 -7.00
C ILE A 98 5.18 9.94 -5.92
N ALA A 99 4.41 8.87 -6.15
CA ALA A 99 4.20 7.82 -5.16
C ALA A 99 5.52 7.16 -4.74
N ALA A 100 6.41 6.87 -5.70
CA ALA A 100 7.74 6.34 -5.42
C ALA A 100 8.57 7.30 -4.54
N LYS A 101 8.52 8.61 -4.82
CA LYS A 101 9.24 9.61 -4.00
C LYS A 101 8.65 9.72 -2.60
N VAL A 102 7.33 9.70 -2.46
CA VAL A 102 6.64 9.72 -1.16
C VAL A 102 7.03 8.49 -0.34
N GLU A 103 6.99 7.29 -0.93
CA GLU A 103 7.44 6.07 -0.26
C GLU A 103 8.87 6.19 0.24
N GLN A 104 9.79 6.73 -0.57
CA GLN A 104 11.18 6.94 -0.16
C GLN A 104 11.29 7.87 1.06
N ILE A 105 10.55 8.97 1.10
CA ILE A 105 10.58 9.93 2.21
C ILE A 105 10.07 9.29 3.50
N TRP A 106 8.97 8.55 3.43
CA TRP A 106 8.38 7.89 4.60
C TRP A 106 9.21 6.70 5.09
N ASN A 107 9.79 5.92 4.18
CA ASN A 107 10.72 4.85 4.52
C ASN A 107 12.00 5.41 5.19
N LYS A 108 12.46 6.58 4.76
CA LYS A 108 13.59 7.28 5.38
C LYS A 108 13.29 7.70 6.83
N ALA A 109 12.03 7.99 7.14
CA ALA A 109 11.56 8.24 8.50
C ALA A 109 11.30 6.95 9.30
N SER A 110 11.61 5.77 8.75
CA SER A 110 11.32 4.47 9.39
C SER A 110 9.83 4.24 9.71
N VAL A 111 8.92 4.86 8.96
CA VAL A 111 7.47 4.74 9.16
C VAL A 111 6.87 3.82 8.09
N PRO A 112 6.19 2.72 8.48
CA PRO A 112 5.53 1.84 7.51
C PRO A 112 4.46 2.57 6.69
N VAL A 113 4.46 2.37 5.38
CA VAL A 113 3.55 3.03 4.43
C VAL A 113 2.45 2.12 3.90
N LEU A 114 1.36 2.72 3.43
CA LEU A 114 0.33 2.05 2.64
C LEU A 114 0.89 1.50 1.33
N HIS A 115 0.18 0.53 0.74
CA HIS A 115 0.55 -0.01 -0.58
C HIS A 115 0.54 1.08 -1.67
N ARG A 116 1.47 0.99 -2.63
CA ARG A 116 1.67 2.00 -3.69
C ARG A 116 0.40 2.39 -4.42
N VAL A 117 -0.42 1.42 -4.80
CA VAL A 117 -1.69 1.62 -5.51
C VAL A 117 -2.65 2.53 -4.70
N ARG A 118 -2.63 2.40 -3.36
CA ARG A 118 -3.42 3.25 -2.48
C ARG A 118 -2.88 4.68 -2.44
N ILE A 119 -1.55 4.84 -2.39
CA ILE A 119 -0.89 6.15 -2.43
C ILE A 119 -1.23 6.89 -3.72
N ILE A 120 -1.13 6.22 -4.88
CA ILE A 120 -1.53 6.77 -6.19
C ILE A 120 -2.98 7.25 -6.18
N SER A 121 -3.88 6.45 -5.61
CA SER A 121 -5.31 6.81 -5.49
C SER A 121 -5.53 8.05 -4.61
N LEU A 122 -4.73 8.23 -3.55
CA LEU A 122 -4.78 9.43 -2.70
C LEU A 122 -4.25 10.67 -3.46
N ILE A 123 -3.14 10.54 -4.20
CA ILE A 123 -2.59 11.62 -5.03
C ILE A 123 -3.63 12.06 -6.07
N LYS A 124 -4.23 11.10 -6.77
CA LYS A 124 -5.27 11.36 -7.78
C LYS A 124 -6.44 12.15 -7.17
N ARG A 125 -6.93 11.75 -5.99
CA ARG A 125 -8.02 12.43 -5.30
C ARG A 125 -7.70 13.89 -4.96
N GLU A 126 -6.51 14.16 -4.42
CA GLU A 126 -6.10 15.53 -4.08
C GLU A 126 -5.91 16.38 -5.35
N HIS A 127 -5.38 15.78 -6.42
CA HIS A 127 -5.24 16.47 -7.70
C HIS A 127 -6.61 16.79 -8.33
N GLU A 128 -7.58 15.88 -8.28
CA GLU A 128 -8.94 16.12 -8.78
C GLU A 128 -9.65 17.25 -8.03
N LYS A 129 -9.49 17.33 -6.70
CA LYS A 129 -9.99 18.46 -5.89
C LYS A 129 -9.43 19.79 -6.42
N LEU A 130 -8.12 19.86 -6.67
CA LEU A 130 -7.49 21.04 -7.23
C LEU A 130 -8.04 21.39 -8.62
N LEU A 131 -8.15 20.40 -9.51
CA LEU A 131 -8.68 20.60 -10.87
C LEU A 131 -10.10 21.15 -10.84
N ASN A 132 -10.96 20.63 -9.96
CA ASN A 132 -12.33 21.11 -9.80
C ASN A 132 -12.41 22.58 -9.37
N LEU A 133 -11.49 23.03 -8.51
CA LEU A 133 -11.38 24.45 -8.15
C LEU A 133 -10.88 25.29 -9.32
N LEU A 134 -9.85 24.82 -10.03
CA LEU A 134 -9.26 25.53 -11.16
C LEU A 134 -10.24 25.74 -12.32
N LYS A 135 -11.09 24.75 -12.62
CA LYS A 135 -12.14 24.86 -13.65
C LYS A 135 -12.99 26.13 -13.53
N SER A 136 -13.28 26.54 -12.30
CA SER A 136 -14.17 27.67 -12.04
C SER A 136 -13.47 28.91 -11.48
N TYR A 137 -12.14 28.84 -11.34
CA TYR A 137 -11.34 29.91 -10.75
C TYR A 137 -11.47 31.23 -11.50
N HIS A 138 -11.26 31.22 -12.83
CA HIS A 138 -11.26 32.47 -13.61
C HIS A 138 -12.61 33.19 -13.60
N GLY A 139 -13.72 32.45 -13.64
CA GLY A 139 -15.07 33.03 -13.63
C GLY A 139 -15.59 33.41 -12.24
N ARG A 140 -15.14 32.72 -11.18
CA ARG A 140 -15.70 32.87 -9.82
C ARG A 140 -14.72 33.40 -8.77
N LYS A 141 -13.50 33.83 -9.14
CA LYS A 141 -12.50 34.33 -8.19
C LYS A 141 -12.94 35.48 -7.26
N LYS A 142 -13.91 36.30 -7.69
CA LYS A 142 -14.46 37.42 -6.90
C LYS A 142 -15.64 37.01 -6.01
N ASN A 143 -16.20 35.81 -6.22
CA ASN A 143 -17.35 35.33 -5.46
C ASN A 143 -16.91 34.89 -4.05
N PHE A 144 -17.56 35.43 -3.02
CA PHE A 144 -17.23 35.16 -1.62
C PHE A 144 -17.30 33.67 -1.26
N ASN A 145 -18.36 32.96 -1.68
CA ASN A 145 -18.51 31.53 -1.41
C ASN A 145 -17.41 30.70 -2.08
N PHE A 146 -16.97 31.11 -3.29
CA PHE A 146 -15.85 30.45 -3.97
C PHE A 146 -14.53 30.73 -3.26
N GLN A 147 -14.28 31.96 -2.80
CA GLN A 147 -13.09 32.29 -2.01
C GLN A 147 -13.02 31.48 -0.71
N HIS A 148 -14.15 31.32 -0.01
CA HIS A 148 -14.22 30.46 1.18
C HIS A 148 -13.88 29.00 0.84
N LYS A 149 -14.37 28.47 -0.28
CA LYS A 149 -13.98 27.12 -0.75
C LYS A 149 -12.48 27.00 -1.05
N VAL A 150 -11.89 28.01 -1.69
CA VAL A 150 -10.44 28.05 -1.96
C VAL A 150 -9.64 28.11 -0.66
N GLN A 151 -10.07 28.91 0.32
CA GLN A 151 -9.43 29.00 1.63
C GLN A 151 -9.56 27.69 2.43
N ALA A 152 -10.74 27.07 2.42
CA ALA A 152 -10.95 25.76 3.03
C ALA A 152 -10.04 24.69 2.42
N PHE A 153 -9.92 24.68 1.08
CA PHE A 153 -8.98 23.80 0.39
C PHE A 153 -7.53 24.09 0.78
N LYS A 154 -7.10 25.36 0.86
CA LYS A 154 -5.74 25.71 1.32
C LYS A 154 -5.46 25.22 2.74
N LYS A 155 -6.43 25.36 3.64
CA LYS A 155 -6.32 24.85 5.01
C LYS A 155 -6.17 23.33 5.05
N GLU A 156 -6.96 22.62 4.25
CA GLU A 156 -6.84 21.16 4.10
C GLU A 156 -5.52 20.76 3.43
N ALA A 157 -5.05 21.52 2.45
CA ALA A 157 -3.83 21.25 1.70
C ALA A 157 -2.56 21.34 2.56
N ASN A 158 -2.57 22.22 3.58
CA ASN A 158 -1.50 22.34 4.56
C ASN A 158 -1.39 21.15 5.52
N ALA A 159 -2.40 20.27 5.55
CA ALA A 159 -2.34 19.06 6.37
C ALA A 159 -1.30 18.07 5.84
N LEU A 160 -0.85 17.17 6.72
CA LEU A 160 0.02 16.06 6.35
C LEU A 160 -0.62 15.18 5.29
N PHE A 161 0.15 14.83 4.26
CA PHE A 161 -0.22 13.79 3.31
C PHE A 161 0.09 12.43 3.94
N ASP A 162 -0.77 12.05 4.89
CA ASP A 162 -0.59 10.86 5.71
C ASP A 162 -0.81 9.56 4.91
N VAL A 163 0.28 8.84 4.69
CA VAL A 163 0.31 7.51 4.07
C VAL A 163 0.80 6.42 5.03
N ALA A 164 0.78 6.67 6.33
CA ALA A 164 1.13 5.67 7.32
C ALA A 164 0.21 4.44 7.21
N ALA A 165 0.79 3.25 7.35
CA ALA A 165 0.05 1.99 7.28
C ALA A 165 -0.85 1.77 8.50
N CYS A 166 -0.50 2.37 9.64
CA CYS A 166 -1.22 2.35 10.91
C CYS A 166 -1.54 3.79 11.33
N LYS A 167 -2.78 4.01 11.78
CA LYS A 167 -3.29 5.32 12.24
C LYS A 167 -3.72 5.30 13.71
N CYS A 168 -3.29 4.28 14.46
CA CYS A 168 -3.62 4.17 15.88
C CYS A 168 -2.81 5.19 16.68
N ASN A 169 -3.48 5.91 17.57
CA ASN A 169 -2.84 6.87 18.47
C ASN A 169 -2.16 6.17 19.65
N ASP A 170 -2.75 5.07 20.11
CA ASP A 170 -2.26 4.27 21.23
C ASP A 170 -1.56 3.01 20.70
N PHE A 171 -0.30 2.81 21.10
CA PHE A 171 0.50 1.68 20.69
C PHE A 171 0.06 0.36 21.32
N GLU A 172 -0.37 0.40 22.59
CA GLU A 172 -0.74 -0.76 23.39
C GLU A 172 -2.10 -1.30 22.95
N LEU A 173 -3.05 -0.38 22.68
CA LEU A 173 -4.38 -0.73 22.17
C LEU A 173 -4.41 -1.00 20.65
N CYS A 174 -3.28 -0.83 19.96
CA CYS A 174 -3.21 -1.05 18.51
C CYS A 174 -3.21 -2.55 18.18
N HIS A 175 -4.16 -2.99 17.36
CA HIS A 175 -4.26 -4.37 16.88
C HIS A 175 -3.69 -4.55 15.46
N CYS A 176 -3.02 -3.54 14.90
CA CYS A 176 -2.39 -3.67 13.59
C CYS A 176 -1.22 -4.67 13.64
N GLU A 177 -0.96 -5.31 12.50
CA GLU A 177 0.20 -6.17 12.32
C GLU A 177 1.50 -5.44 12.69
N LYS A 178 2.43 -6.13 13.39
CA LYS A 178 3.68 -5.53 13.89
C LYS A 178 4.49 -4.84 12.79
N SER A 179 4.50 -5.40 11.58
CA SER A 179 5.19 -4.84 10.40
C SER A 179 4.61 -3.49 9.93
N ARG A 180 3.34 -3.22 10.25
CA ARG A 180 2.59 -2.03 9.84
C ARG A 180 2.48 -0.98 10.94
N LYS A 181 2.77 -1.32 12.19
CA LYS A 181 2.74 -0.38 13.32
C LYS A 181 3.86 0.64 13.19
N VAL A 182 3.54 1.91 13.48
CA VAL A 182 4.56 2.94 13.63
C VAL A 182 5.36 2.64 14.92
N PRO A 183 6.70 2.52 14.85
CA PRO A 183 7.52 2.29 16.04
C PRO A 183 7.33 3.38 17.08
N ILE A 184 7.33 3.04 18.37
CA ILE A 184 7.14 3.99 19.49
C ILE A 184 8.12 5.18 19.38
N LYS A 185 9.37 4.92 18.98
CA LYS A 185 10.41 5.95 18.81
C LYS A 185 10.05 7.02 17.78
N GLU A 186 9.26 6.67 16.76
CA GLU A 186 8.89 7.56 15.66
C GLU A 186 7.54 8.27 15.90
N GLN A 187 6.77 7.91 16.94
CA GLN A 187 5.48 8.55 17.22
C GLN A 187 5.59 10.04 17.57
N PRO A 188 6.59 10.50 18.35
CA PRO A 188 6.78 11.93 18.58
C PRO A 188 7.03 12.69 17.28
N PHE A 189 7.79 12.10 16.35
CA PHE A 189 8.05 12.68 15.04
C PHE A 189 6.76 12.81 14.23
N ILE A 190 5.92 11.77 14.15
CA ILE A 190 4.62 11.86 13.46
C ILE A 190 3.72 12.93 14.08
N THR A 191 3.64 12.97 15.41
CA THR A 191 2.84 13.97 16.15
C THR A 191 3.30 15.40 15.86
N ASP A 192 4.63 15.63 15.83
CA ASP A 192 5.20 16.92 15.42
C ASP A 192 4.87 17.23 13.95
N GLN A 193 5.04 16.29 13.03
CA GLN A 193 4.77 16.49 11.60
C GLN A 193 3.29 16.77 11.28
N ILE A 194 2.37 16.35 12.16
CA ILE A 194 0.94 16.69 12.08
C ILE A 194 0.69 18.10 12.62
N SER A 195 1.41 18.51 13.65
CA SER A 195 1.20 19.77 14.38
C SER A 195 2.13 20.89 13.89
N ALA A 196 3.26 21.09 14.58
CA ALA A 196 4.15 22.23 14.38
C ALA A 196 5.15 22.04 13.23
N ARG A 197 5.44 20.80 12.82
CA ARG A 197 6.39 20.43 11.76
C ARG A 197 7.79 20.99 12.00
N VAL A 198 8.26 20.96 13.25
CA VAL A 198 9.57 21.50 13.63
C VAL A 198 10.67 20.45 13.43
N MET A 199 10.35 19.18 13.64
CA MET A 199 11.30 18.08 13.49
C MET A 199 11.61 17.84 12.01
N ALA A 200 12.85 17.45 11.75
CA ALA A 200 13.33 17.05 10.43
C ALA A 200 14.01 15.69 10.53
N ILE A 201 13.92 14.91 9.46
CA ILE A 201 14.55 13.61 9.32
C ILE A 201 16.07 13.81 9.27
N GLY A 202 16.77 13.36 10.32
CA GLY A 202 18.21 13.52 10.46
C GLY A 202 19.01 12.60 9.54
N SER A 203 20.30 12.93 9.36
CA SER A 203 21.25 12.07 8.64
C SER A 203 21.57 10.79 9.40
N VAL A 204 21.51 10.82 10.74
CA VAL A 204 21.67 9.65 11.62
C VAL A 204 20.49 8.70 11.43
N ASP A 205 19.27 9.24 11.38
CA ASP A 205 18.05 8.46 11.16
C ASP A 205 18.08 7.79 9.79
N LEU A 206 18.57 8.50 8.76
CA LEU A 206 18.80 7.93 7.43
C LEU A 206 19.74 6.71 7.46
N ARG A 207 20.86 6.76 8.21
CA ARG A 207 21.78 5.61 8.32
C ARG A 207 21.09 4.43 9.00
N THR A 208 20.34 4.70 10.06
CA THR A 208 19.62 3.66 10.82
C THR A 208 18.53 3.00 9.96
N ALA A 209 17.73 3.80 9.25
CA ALA A 209 16.71 3.33 8.31
C ALA A 209 17.33 2.48 7.19
N GLN A 210 18.47 2.91 6.61
CA GLN A 210 19.20 2.15 5.60
C GLN A 210 19.71 0.80 6.14
N GLN A 211 20.21 0.78 7.38
CA GLN A 211 20.66 -0.47 8.02
C GLN A 211 19.49 -1.43 8.26
N LEU A 212 18.35 -0.92 8.73
CA LEU A 212 17.12 -1.71 8.90
C LEU A 212 16.63 -2.28 7.57
N GLN A 213 16.61 -1.48 6.51
CA GLN A 213 16.24 -1.93 5.17
C GLN A 213 17.19 -3.01 4.65
N LYS A 214 18.51 -2.85 4.81
CA LYS A 214 19.50 -3.88 4.43
C LYS A 214 19.31 -5.19 5.21
N ARG A 215 18.96 -5.11 6.49
CA ARG A 215 18.63 -6.31 7.30
C ARG A 215 17.35 -6.98 6.80
N ALA A 216 16.31 -6.21 6.50
CA ALA A 216 15.05 -6.72 5.95
C ALA A 216 15.27 -7.39 4.58
N SER A 217 16.04 -6.77 3.69
CA SER A 217 16.35 -7.35 2.38
C SER A 217 17.17 -8.64 2.47
N ARG A 218 18.10 -8.74 3.43
CA ARG A 218 18.83 -10.00 3.68
C ARG A 218 17.88 -11.10 4.15
N LYS A 219 17.07 -10.81 5.17
CA LYS A 219 16.07 -11.75 5.68
C LYS A 219 15.10 -12.22 4.58
N MET A 220 14.66 -11.34 3.70
CA MET A 220 13.79 -11.70 2.57
C MET A 220 14.49 -12.64 1.56
N ARG A 221 15.78 -12.45 1.30
CA ARG A 221 16.55 -13.37 0.43
C ARG A 221 16.72 -14.74 1.07
N ASP A 222 17.00 -14.78 2.37
CA ASP A 222 17.18 -16.02 3.11
C ASP A 222 15.87 -16.84 3.09
N LEU A 223 14.72 -16.20 3.38
CA LEU A 223 13.40 -16.83 3.27
C LEU A 223 13.07 -17.33 1.86
N ASN A 224 13.46 -16.59 0.81
CA ASN A 224 13.24 -17.00 -0.57
C ASN A 224 14.13 -18.20 -0.95
N LEU A 225 15.38 -18.22 -0.46
CA LEU A 225 16.27 -19.36 -0.65
C LEU A 225 15.72 -20.61 0.05
N GLU A 226 15.27 -20.48 1.30
CA GLU A 226 14.62 -21.56 2.06
C GLU A 226 13.39 -22.10 1.33
N ALA A 227 12.52 -21.23 0.80
CA ALA A 227 11.35 -21.63 0.03
C ALA A 227 11.74 -22.40 -1.26
N ARG A 228 12.79 -21.96 -1.97
CA ARG A 228 13.29 -22.66 -3.16
C ARG A 228 13.85 -24.05 -2.84
N ILE A 229 14.54 -24.20 -1.71
CA ILE A 229 15.06 -25.50 -1.26
C ILE A 229 13.91 -26.45 -0.93
N ALA A 230 12.89 -25.97 -0.21
CA ALA A 230 11.71 -26.77 0.14
C ALA A 230 10.94 -27.26 -1.11
N GLU A 231 10.82 -26.42 -2.15
CA GLU A 231 10.17 -26.78 -3.42
C GLU A 231 10.92 -27.91 -4.14
N LEU A 232 12.25 -27.85 -4.18
CA LEU A 232 13.09 -28.89 -4.81
C LEU A 232 12.95 -30.23 -4.08
N GLN A 233 13.00 -30.23 -2.75
CA GLN A 233 12.82 -31.45 -1.94
C GLN A 233 11.45 -32.09 -2.16
N LYS A 234 10.39 -31.28 -2.33
CA LYS A 234 9.04 -31.78 -2.63
C LYS A 234 8.96 -32.42 -4.01
N SER A 235 9.65 -31.86 -5.00
CA SER A 235 9.71 -32.42 -6.36
C SER A 235 10.47 -33.75 -6.42
N GLU A 236 11.58 -33.88 -5.70
CA GLU A 236 12.36 -35.13 -5.63
C GLU A 236 11.58 -36.28 -4.96
N LEU A 237 10.77 -35.95 -3.94
CA LEU A 237 9.92 -36.93 -3.26
C LEU A 237 8.78 -37.44 -4.15
N ALA A 238 8.18 -36.58 -4.98
CA ALA A 238 7.11 -36.94 -5.91
C ALA A 238 7.60 -37.86 -7.06
N THR A 239 8.82 -37.64 -7.56
CA THR A 239 9.42 -38.49 -8.62
C THR A 239 9.79 -39.88 -8.11
N SER A 240 10.04 -40.03 -6.81
CA SER A 240 10.44 -41.31 -6.22
C SER A 240 9.25 -42.26 -5.97
N THR A 241 8.01 -41.75 -5.91
CA THR A 241 6.79 -42.54 -5.65
C THR A 241 6.14 -43.15 -6.91
N GLU A 242 6.44 -42.67 -8.12
CA GLU A 242 5.90 -43.26 -9.36
C GLU A 242 6.68 -44.49 -9.87
N SER A 243 7.77 -44.88 -9.19
CA SER A 243 8.65 -45.98 -9.61
C SER A 243 8.34 -47.33 -8.92
N LEU A 244 7.29 -47.42 -8.11
CA LEU A 244 6.98 -48.60 -7.28
C LEU A 244 5.50 -49.02 -7.39
N GLU A 245 4.92 -48.94 -8.58
CA GLU A 245 3.68 -49.65 -8.92
C GLU A 245 3.95 -50.65 -10.06
N THR A 246 4.79 -51.66 -9.83
CA THR A 246 4.72 -52.90 -10.61
C THR A 246 5.18 -54.08 -9.75
N SER A 247 4.30 -55.09 -9.68
CA SER A 247 4.46 -56.43 -9.11
C SER A 247 4.66 -56.53 -7.59
N GLY A 248 3.55 -56.78 -6.89
CA GLY A 248 3.52 -57.22 -5.50
C GLY A 248 2.37 -58.21 -5.30
N GLU A 249 2.71 -59.48 -5.44
CA GLU A 249 1.88 -60.67 -5.26
C GLU A 249 1.24 -60.72 -3.88
N TYR A 250 -0.04 -61.11 -3.86
CA TYR A 250 -0.86 -61.27 -2.67
C TYR A 250 -0.42 -62.52 -1.89
N VAL A 251 0.12 -62.33 -0.70
CA VAL A 251 0.20 -63.37 0.32
C VAL A 251 -0.60 -62.90 1.53
N VAL A 252 -1.71 -63.59 1.76
CA VAL A 252 -2.49 -63.54 3.01
C VAL A 252 -1.67 -64.20 4.09
N VAL A 253 -1.41 -63.46 5.17
CA VAL A 253 -1.13 -64.07 6.46
C VAL A 253 -2.06 -63.39 7.47
N GLU A 254 -2.97 -64.18 8.01
CA GLU A 254 -3.85 -63.86 9.14
C GLU A 254 -3.09 -63.87 10.47
N GLU A 255 -3.71 -63.24 11.48
CA GLU A 255 -3.46 -63.31 12.94
C GLU A 255 -2.17 -62.59 13.42
N ASP A 256 -2.16 -61.77 14.48
CA ASP A 256 -3.03 -61.69 15.65
C ASP A 256 -3.10 -60.27 16.24
N ALA A 257 -4.21 -60.02 16.93
CA ALA A 257 -4.46 -58.83 17.71
C ALA A 257 -3.52 -58.71 18.92
N VAL A 258 -2.88 -57.55 19.08
CA VAL A 258 -2.42 -57.08 20.39
C VAL A 258 -2.88 -55.64 20.57
N VAL A 259 -3.92 -55.50 21.39
CA VAL A 259 -4.40 -54.26 21.98
C VAL A 259 -3.33 -53.79 22.98
N VAL A 260 -2.79 -52.59 22.79
CA VAL A 260 -2.06 -51.89 23.86
C VAL A 260 -2.57 -50.45 23.91
N ASP A 261 -3.54 -50.26 24.80
CA ASP A 261 -3.87 -48.98 25.41
C ASP A 261 -2.65 -48.44 26.15
N VAL A 262 -2.23 -47.21 25.83
CA VAL A 262 -1.45 -46.39 26.76
C VAL A 262 -1.99 -44.97 26.73
N ASP A 263 -2.94 -44.73 27.64
CA ASP A 263 -3.16 -43.43 28.25
C ASP A 263 -1.84 -42.86 28.79
N LYS A 264 -1.56 -41.59 28.49
CA LYS A 264 -0.82 -40.76 29.44
C LYS A 264 -1.14 -39.27 29.28
N ASP A 265 -2.14 -38.88 30.06
CA ASP A 265 -2.22 -37.55 30.68
C ASP A 265 -0.95 -37.21 31.46
N ILE A 266 -0.74 -35.90 31.68
CA ILE A 266 0.06 -35.20 32.72
C ILE A 266 0.89 -34.08 32.04
N SER A 267 0.90 -32.82 32.46
CA SER A 267 0.14 -32.02 33.42
C SER A 267 0.73 -30.59 33.38
N LEU A 268 -0.10 -29.58 33.63
CA LEU A 268 0.14 -28.41 34.50
C LEU A 268 1.54 -27.76 34.54
N ALA A 269 1.57 -26.47 34.17
CA ALA A 269 2.27 -25.46 34.97
C ALA A 269 1.55 -24.11 34.81
N GLU A 270 0.62 -23.85 35.73
CA GLU A 270 0.23 -22.50 36.12
C GLU A 270 1.40 -21.85 36.87
N GLY A 271 1.64 -20.57 36.57
CA GLY A 271 2.54 -19.71 37.32
C GLY A 271 1.84 -18.38 37.57
N SER A 272 1.18 -18.30 38.72
CA SER A 272 0.93 -17.08 39.50
C SER A 272 2.29 -16.47 39.90
N ASP A 273 2.52 -15.21 40.30
CA ASP A 273 1.82 -14.32 41.22
C ASP A 273 2.58 -12.97 41.25
N GLY A 274 1.87 -11.89 41.62
CA GLY A 274 2.42 -10.75 42.38
C GLY A 274 3.16 -9.67 41.56
N ALA A 275 2.97 -8.36 41.76
CA ALA A 275 2.46 -7.66 42.92
C ALA A 275 1.89 -6.27 42.54
N LYS A 276 0.84 -5.91 43.27
CA LYS A 276 0.28 -4.56 43.42
C LYS A 276 1.34 -3.59 43.95
N SER A 277 1.36 -2.36 43.42
CA SER A 277 1.55 -1.18 44.27
C SER A 277 0.78 0.01 43.67
N LEU A 278 -0.16 0.50 44.49
CA LEU A 278 -0.98 1.70 44.33
C LEU A 278 -0.31 2.86 45.13
N PRO A 279 -0.85 4.09 45.12
CA PRO A 279 -0.10 5.31 44.90
C PRO A 279 0.36 5.99 46.19
N SER A 280 1.38 6.83 46.08
CA SER A 280 1.68 7.85 47.09
C SER A 280 1.36 9.25 46.58
N THR A 281 0.51 9.87 47.36
CA THR A 281 0.10 11.28 47.38
C THR A 281 1.22 12.20 47.87
N SER A 282 1.27 13.43 47.35
CA SER A 282 1.45 14.70 48.11
C SER A 282 1.71 15.83 47.09
N SER A 283 0.88 16.87 47.01
CA SER A 283 0.99 18.14 47.76
C SER A 283 2.25 18.91 47.34
N THR A 284 2.22 20.19 46.94
CA THR A 284 1.80 21.35 47.74
C THR A 284 1.88 22.62 46.88
N ARG A 285 0.96 23.57 47.16
CA ARG A 285 0.96 25.03 46.89
C ARG A 285 0.83 25.55 45.45
#